data_AF-A0A7Y0GF83-F1
#
_entry.id   AF-A0A7Y0GF83-F1
#
_cell.length_a   1.000
_cell.length_b   1.000
_cell.length_c   1.000
_cell.angle_alpha   90.00
_cell.angle_beta   90.00
_cell.angle_gamma   90.00
#
_symmetry.space_group_name_H-M   'P 1'
#
loop_
_entity.id
_entity.type
_entity.pdbx_description
1 polymer ?
#
loop_
_entity_poly.entity_id
_entity_poly.type
_entity_poly.pdbx_seq_one_letter_code
_entity_poly.pdbx_strand_id
1 'polypeptide(L)'
;MDANAPNVRIDLKRNPNFDSNIYRFVLDRAPASGKPPRYGVTYDDISTREEREYWIAGSSLKVIDLQTNEVIAERIGYMVDWAQGSQAGGRSPWLFAANNACPQFADKHGSSAQPYQAARFVEKVLKPSK
;
A
#
# COMPACT_ATOMS: atom_id res chain seq x y z
N MET A 1 14.97 -31.07 0.97
CA MET A 1 15.91 -30.98 2.11
C MET A 1 16.55 -32.34 2.32
N ASP A 2 17.83 -32.39 2.70
CA ASP A 2 18.52 -33.64 3.00
C ASP A 2 18.23 -34.09 4.44
N ALA A 3 17.52 -35.21 4.59
CA ALA A 3 17.19 -35.80 5.89
C ALA A 3 18.43 -36.26 6.69
N ASN A 4 19.59 -36.33 6.05
CA ASN A 4 20.85 -36.70 6.69
C ASN A 4 21.65 -35.51 7.23
N ALA A 5 21.19 -34.27 7.03
CA ALA A 5 21.85 -33.11 7.58
C ALA A 5 21.91 -33.18 9.12
N PRO A 6 23.05 -32.85 9.77
CA PRO A 6 23.23 -32.99 11.21
C PRO A 6 22.12 -32.32 12.05
N ASN A 7 21.70 -31.12 11.66
CA ASN A 7 20.69 -30.35 12.39
C ASN A 7 19.29 -30.99 12.27
N VAL A 8 18.92 -31.51 11.09
CA VAL A 8 17.64 -32.20 10.87
C VAL A 8 17.55 -33.47 11.72
N ARG A 9 18.66 -34.20 11.90
CA ARG A 9 18.72 -35.38 12.76
C ARG A 9 18.57 -35.06 14.24
N ILE A 10 19.08 -33.91 14.69
CA ILE A 10 18.92 -33.44 16.07
C ILE A 10 17.45 -33.10 16.32
N ASP A 11 16.82 -32.37 15.39
CA ASP A 11 15.42 -31.95 15.50
C ASP A 11 14.47 -33.15 15.50
N LEU A 12 14.69 -34.14 14.63
CA LEU A 12 13.89 -35.39 14.59
C LEU A 12 14.09 -36.27 15.83
N LYS A 13 15.28 -36.28 16.44
CA LYS A 13 15.51 -36.98 17.72
C LYS A 13 14.77 -36.31 18.88
N ARG A 14 14.64 -34.98 18.86
CA ARG A 14 13.96 -34.21 19.90
C ARG A 14 12.44 -34.27 19.75
N ASN A 15 11.94 -34.25 18.52
CA ASN A 15 10.54 -34.43 18.19
C ASN A 15 10.41 -35.26 16.91
N PRO A 16 10.00 -36.53 16.99
CA PRO A 16 9.81 -37.39 15.82
C PRO A 16 8.81 -36.86 14.80
N ASN A 17 7.91 -35.96 15.21
CA ASN A 17 6.91 -35.31 14.35
C ASN A 17 7.35 -33.91 13.90
N PHE A 18 8.64 -33.58 13.95
CA PHE A 18 9.15 -32.28 13.51
C PHE A 18 9.01 -32.16 11.98
N ASP A 19 8.18 -31.22 11.55
CA ASP A 19 8.00 -30.90 10.14
C ASP A 19 9.17 -30.07 9.63
N SER A 20 10.13 -30.73 9.00
CA SER A 20 11.30 -30.10 8.40
C SER A 20 11.03 -29.64 6.95
N ASN A 21 9.79 -29.60 6.48
CA ASN A 21 9.52 -29.17 5.11
C ASN A 21 9.67 -27.65 4.97
N ILE A 22 10.31 -27.24 3.87
CA ILE A 22 10.31 -25.84 3.45
C ILE A 22 9.07 -25.64 2.59
N TYR A 23 8.09 -24.93 3.13
CA TYR A 23 6.92 -24.51 2.36
C TYR A 23 7.26 -23.29 1.51
N ARG A 24 7.03 -23.41 0.20
CA ARG A 24 6.95 -22.24 -0.68
C ARG A 24 5.49 -21.83 -0.77
N PHE A 25 5.13 -20.74 -0.11
CA PHE A 25 3.84 -20.12 -0.32
C PHE A 25 3.84 -19.45 -1.70
N VAL A 26 2.92 -19.87 -2.56
CA VAL A 26 2.70 -19.28 -3.88
C VAL A 26 1.30 -18.68 -3.89
N LEU A 27 1.20 -17.42 -4.32
CA LEU A 27 -0.07 -16.76 -4.51
C LEU A 27 -0.52 -16.99 -5.96
N ASP A 28 -1.49 -17.87 -6.15
CA ASP A 28 -2.13 -18.07 -7.45
C ASP A 28 -3.31 -17.12 -7.62
N ARG A 29 -3.37 -16.44 -8.76
CA ARG A 29 -4.47 -15.55 -9.12
C ARG A 29 -5.49 -16.30 -9.96
N ALA A 30 -6.72 -16.40 -9.48
CA ALA A 30 -7.86 -16.86 -10.25
C ALA A 30 -8.89 -15.73 -10.42
N PRO A 31 -9.71 -15.72 -11.48
CA PRO A 31 -10.86 -14.83 -11.58
C PRO A 31 -11.79 -15.00 -10.38
N ALA A 32 -12.31 -13.88 -9.85
CA ALA A 32 -13.29 -13.92 -8.77
C ALA A 32 -14.59 -14.59 -9.26
N SER A 33 -15.15 -15.50 -8.46
CA SER A 33 -16.47 -16.07 -8.72
C SER A 33 -17.56 -15.05 -8.37
N GLY A 34 -18.54 -14.85 -9.25
CA GLY A 34 -19.72 -14.01 -8.99
C GLY A 34 -19.79 -12.78 -9.90
N LYS A 35 -20.66 -11.83 -9.53
CA LYS A 35 -20.84 -10.60 -10.30
C LYS A 35 -19.59 -9.72 -10.15
N PRO A 36 -19.03 -9.16 -11.24
CA PRO A 36 -17.90 -8.25 -11.13
C PRO A 36 -18.27 -7.02 -10.30
N PRO A 37 -17.29 -6.40 -9.61
CA PRO A 37 -17.51 -5.14 -8.92
C PRO A 37 -17.98 -4.07 -9.92
N ARG A 38 -18.88 -3.19 -9.49
CA ARG A 38 -19.34 -2.07 -10.32
C ARG A 38 -18.28 -0.98 -10.46
N TYR A 39 -17.53 -0.73 -9.39
CA TYR A 39 -16.54 0.33 -9.33
C TYR A 39 -15.14 -0.23 -9.16
N GLY A 40 -14.18 0.36 -9.87
CA GLY A 40 -12.75 0.12 -9.72
C GLY A 40 -12.07 1.29 -9.03
N VAL A 41 -10.95 1.02 -8.38
CA VAL A 41 -10.07 2.04 -7.80
C VAL A 41 -8.68 1.81 -8.33
N THR A 42 -8.03 2.85 -8.85
CA THR A 42 -6.65 2.81 -9.32
C THR A 42 -5.90 4.04 -8.86
N TYR A 43 -4.57 3.99 -8.90
CA TYR A 43 -3.71 5.11 -8.58
C TYR A 43 -2.55 5.21 -9.57
N ASP A 44 -2.07 6.43 -9.78
CA ASP A 44 -0.90 6.74 -10.58
C ASP A 44 0.09 7.57 -9.75
N ASP A 45 1.38 7.27 -9.87
CA ASP A 45 2.45 8.19 -9.44
C ASP A 45 2.57 9.27 -10.52
N ILE A 46 2.33 10.51 -10.14
CA ILE A 46 2.40 11.68 -11.04
C ILE A 46 3.64 12.53 -10.76
N SER A 47 4.53 12.07 -9.89
CA SER A 47 5.73 12.80 -9.54
C SER A 47 6.69 12.89 -10.72
N THR A 48 7.29 14.05 -10.95
CA THR A 48 8.43 14.17 -11.86
C THR A 48 9.73 13.74 -11.17
N ARG A 49 10.79 13.60 -11.97
CA ARG A 49 12.13 13.34 -11.43
C ARG A 49 12.59 14.50 -10.54
N GLU A 50 12.40 15.73 -11.01
CA GLU A 50 12.80 16.95 -10.31
C GLU A 50 12.09 17.04 -8.95
N GLU A 51 10.80 16.73 -8.90
CA GLU A 51 10.04 16.66 -7.66
C GLU A 51 10.64 15.64 -6.69
N ARG A 52 10.99 14.44 -7.18
CA ARG A 52 11.62 13.39 -6.36
C ARG A 52 13.01 13.79 -5.85
N GLU A 53 13.77 14.55 -6.62
CA GLU A 53 15.06 15.12 -6.18
C GLU A 53 14.87 16.11 -5.02
N TYR A 54 13.73 16.81 -4.95
CA TYR A 54 13.32 17.68 -3.85
C TYR A 54 12.43 17.01 -2.79
N TRP A 55 12.37 15.68 -2.79
CA TRP A 55 11.56 14.88 -1.84
C TRP A 55 10.07 15.21 -1.84
N ILE A 56 9.56 15.57 -3.01
CA ILE A 56 8.15 15.77 -3.30
C ILE A 56 7.62 14.49 -3.97
N ALA A 57 6.46 14.01 -3.52
CA ALA A 57 5.75 12.88 -4.12
C ALA A 57 4.31 13.30 -4.44
N GLY A 58 3.91 13.12 -5.70
CA GLY A 58 2.56 13.32 -6.21
C GLY A 58 1.85 12.01 -6.48
N SER A 59 0.54 11.97 -6.26
CA SER A 59 -0.31 10.83 -6.59
C SER A 59 -1.64 11.29 -7.18
N SER A 60 -2.16 10.53 -8.14
CA SER A 60 -3.56 10.60 -8.57
C SER A 60 -4.29 9.33 -8.14
N LEU A 61 -5.43 9.47 -7.46
CA LEU A 61 -6.31 8.38 -7.04
C LEU A 61 -7.65 8.50 -7.79
N LYS A 62 -8.04 7.47 -8.53
CA LYS A 62 -9.21 7.49 -9.41
C LYS A 62 -10.24 6.43 -9.02
N VAL A 63 -11.51 6.79 -9.09
CA VAL A 63 -12.65 5.87 -9.02
C VAL A 63 -13.26 5.74 -10.41
N ILE A 64 -13.43 4.51 -10.87
CA ILE A 64 -13.88 4.18 -12.24
C ILE A 64 -15.22 3.45 -12.14
N ASP A 65 -16.23 3.85 -12.90
CA ASP A 65 -17.41 2.99 -13.16
C ASP A 65 -17.02 1.98 -14.24
N LEU A 66 -16.95 0.70 -13.87
CA LEU A 66 -16.49 -0.36 -14.76
C LEU A 66 -17.54 -0.75 -15.81
N GLN A 67 -18.78 -0.27 -15.70
CA GLN A 67 -19.82 -0.49 -16.72
C GLN A 67 -19.69 0.48 -17.89
N THR A 68 -19.39 1.76 -17.60
CA THR A 68 -19.19 2.80 -18.62
C THR A 68 -17.72 3.01 -18.96
N ASN A 69 -16.81 2.47 -18.14
CA ASN A 69 -15.37 2.67 -18.21
C ASN A 69 -14.96 4.15 -18.06
N GLU A 70 -15.71 4.91 -17.27
CA GLU A 70 -15.49 6.33 -17.03
C GLU A 70 -14.88 6.59 -15.65
N VAL A 71 -13.98 7.57 -15.56
CA VAL A 71 -13.48 8.07 -14.28
C VAL A 71 -14.57 8.98 -13.70
N ILE A 72 -15.20 8.52 -12.62
CA ILE A 72 -16.28 9.26 -11.95
C ILE A 72 -15.78 10.19 -10.84
N ALA A 73 -14.55 9.99 -10.39
CA ALA A 73 -13.87 10.90 -9.47
C ALA A 73 -12.34 10.72 -9.53
N GLU A 74 -11.62 11.82 -9.34
CA GLU A 74 -10.16 11.85 -9.22
C GLU A 74 -9.75 12.73 -8.05
N ARG A 75 -8.77 12.27 -7.27
CA ARG A 75 -8.10 13.05 -6.24
C ARG A 75 -6.62 13.11 -6.55
N ILE A 76 -6.14 14.32 -6.80
CA ILE A 76 -4.71 14.62 -6.90
C ILE A 76 -4.21 15.07 -5.53
N GLY A 77 -3.03 14.59 -5.13
CA GLY A 77 -2.39 15.04 -3.91
C GLY A 77 -0.88 14.93 -3.96
N TYR A 78 -0.21 15.83 -3.24
CA TYR A 78 1.24 15.90 -3.11
C TYR A 78 1.65 15.85 -1.64
N MET A 79 2.85 15.39 -1.35
CA MET A 79 3.48 15.46 -0.04
C MET A 79 4.97 15.74 -0.16
N VAL A 80 5.55 16.42 0.83
CA VAL A 80 6.97 16.80 0.81
C VAL A 80 7.67 16.52 2.15
N ASP A 81 8.87 15.94 2.11
CA ASP A 81 9.76 15.91 3.28
C ASP A 81 10.61 17.18 3.36
N TRP A 82 10.32 18.01 4.36
CA TRP A 82 11.02 19.28 4.58
C TRP A 82 12.49 19.11 4.96
N ALA A 83 12.90 17.94 5.45
CA ALA A 83 14.31 17.66 5.70
C ALA A 83 15.02 16.95 4.54
N GLN A 84 14.39 16.95 3.36
CA GLN A 84 15.02 16.56 2.10
C GLN A 84 15.66 15.17 2.18
N GLY A 85 14.95 14.22 2.80
CA GLY A 85 15.40 12.82 2.87
C GLY A 85 16.27 12.46 4.06
N SER A 86 16.54 13.41 4.95
CA SER A 86 17.39 13.16 6.10
C SER A 86 16.84 12.03 6.97
N GLN A 87 17.69 11.03 7.21
CA GLN A 87 17.45 9.91 8.13
C GLN A 87 18.01 10.20 9.54
N ALA A 88 18.54 11.41 9.78
CA ALA A 88 19.12 11.78 11.05
C ALA A 88 18.11 11.62 12.20
N GLY A 89 18.57 11.10 13.34
CA GLY A 89 17.72 10.86 14.50
C GLY A 89 16.68 9.76 14.31
N GLY A 90 16.87 8.85 13.35
CA GLY A 90 15.93 7.73 13.10
C GLY A 90 14.68 8.13 12.33
N ARG A 91 14.73 9.26 11.60
CA ARG A 91 13.62 9.71 10.77
C ARG A 91 13.32 8.75 9.62
N SER A 92 12.04 8.63 9.30
CA SER A 92 11.55 8.01 8.07
C SER A 92 10.93 9.09 7.18
N PRO A 93 11.68 9.62 6.19
CA PRO A 93 11.26 10.78 5.39
C PRO A 93 9.82 10.71 4.86
N TRP A 94 9.41 9.57 4.30
CA TRP A 94 8.07 9.41 3.74
C TRP A 94 6.95 9.40 4.78
N LEU A 95 7.22 8.91 6.01
CA LEU A 95 6.25 9.03 7.10
C LEU A 95 6.14 10.49 7.56
N PHE A 96 7.23 11.25 7.58
CA PHE A 96 7.20 12.66 7.95
C PHE A 96 6.59 13.55 6.87
N ALA A 97 6.77 13.20 5.59
CA ALA A 97 6.16 13.90 4.46
C ALA A 97 4.63 13.90 4.54
N ALA A 98 4.02 12.85 5.11
CA ALA A 98 2.57 12.76 5.29
C ALA A 98 1.98 13.88 6.17
N ASN A 99 2.78 14.52 7.03
CA ASN A 99 2.35 15.70 7.80
C ASN A 99 2.30 16.98 6.95
N ASN A 100 2.96 16.98 5.79
CA ASN A 100 3.05 18.10 4.86
C ASN A 100 2.43 17.71 3.52
N ALA A 101 1.27 17.07 3.58
CA ALA A 101 0.51 16.64 2.42
C ALA A 101 -0.57 17.67 2.06
N CYS A 102 -0.83 17.83 0.77
CA CYS A 102 -1.97 18.58 0.24
C CYS A 102 -2.71 17.72 -0.80
N PRO A 103 -4.02 17.44 -0.64
CA PRO A 103 -4.83 17.80 0.52
C PRO A 103 -4.42 16.98 1.75
N GLN A 104 -4.49 17.62 2.92
CA GLN A 104 -4.04 17.07 4.20
C GLN A 104 -4.78 15.79 4.59
N PHE A 105 -4.06 14.81 5.16
CA PHE A 105 -4.65 13.56 5.61
C PHE A 105 -5.37 13.70 6.96
N ALA A 106 -4.81 14.50 7.87
CA ALA A 106 -5.37 14.87 9.17
C ALA A 106 -4.66 16.10 9.74
N ASP A 107 -5.34 16.86 10.62
CA ASP A 107 -4.82 18.08 11.26
C ASP A 107 -3.48 17.85 11.98
N LYS A 108 -3.29 16.66 12.55
CA LYS A 108 -2.07 16.20 13.22
C LYS A 108 -1.82 14.72 12.89
N HIS A 109 -0.55 14.30 12.95
CA HIS A 109 -0.13 12.91 12.71
C HIS A 109 -0.62 12.36 11.36
N GLY A 110 -0.29 13.06 10.28
CA GLY A 110 -0.69 12.71 8.93
C GLY A 110 -0.30 11.29 8.52
N SER A 111 0.83 10.77 9.02
CA SER A 111 1.26 9.39 8.79
C SER A 111 0.28 8.34 9.31
N SER A 112 -0.39 8.59 10.44
CA SER A 112 -1.38 7.69 11.01
C SER A 112 -2.69 7.68 10.21
N ALA A 113 -3.02 8.80 9.55
CA ALA A 113 -4.23 8.94 8.76
C ALA A 113 -4.05 8.53 7.29
N GLN A 114 -2.83 8.63 6.76
CA GLN A 114 -2.47 8.31 5.37
C GLN A 114 -2.99 6.93 4.90
N PRO A 115 -2.90 5.83 5.66
CA PRO A 115 -3.39 4.53 5.20
C PRO A 115 -4.90 4.51 4.87
N TYR A 116 -5.69 5.37 5.50
CA TYR A 116 -7.15 5.40 5.33
C TYR A 116 -7.62 6.36 4.24
N GLN A 117 -6.70 7.13 3.62
CA GLN A 117 -7.05 8.19 2.68
C GLN A 117 -7.84 7.67 1.47
N ALA A 118 -7.49 6.49 0.96
CA ALA A 118 -8.14 5.89 -0.20
C ALA A 118 -9.56 5.47 0.12
N ALA A 119 -9.76 4.76 1.24
CA ALA A 119 -11.09 4.38 1.72
C ALA A 119 -11.98 5.61 1.93
N ARG A 120 -11.50 6.64 2.64
CA ARG A 120 -12.26 7.88 2.88
C ARG A 120 -12.67 8.59 1.60
N PHE A 121 -11.78 8.65 0.61
CA PHE A 121 -12.08 9.26 -0.69
C PHE A 121 -13.16 8.45 -1.42
N VAL A 122 -12.98 7.14 -1.54
CA VAL A 122 -13.91 6.24 -2.24
C VAL A 122 -15.29 6.27 -1.59
N GLU A 123 -15.37 6.17 -0.26
CA GLU A 123 -16.62 6.23 0.50
C GLU A 123 -17.34 7.57 0.33
N LYS A 124 -16.59 8.67 0.17
CA LYS A 124 -17.17 9.99 -0.09
C LYS A 124 -17.75 10.09 -1.50
N VAL A 125 -17.10 9.47 -2.49
CA VAL A 125 -17.54 9.45 -3.89
C VAL A 125 -18.75 8.52 -4.07
N LEU A 126 -18.68 7.31 -3.54
CA LEU A 126 -19.68 6.25 -3.73
C LEU A 126 -20.79 6.27 -2.67
N LYS A 127 -21.07 7.43 -2.05
CA LYS A 127 -22.12 7.53 -1.04
C LYS A 127 -23.43 6.97 -1.61
N PRO A 128 -24.08 6.01 -0.92
CA PRO A 128 -25.37 5.49 -1.38
C PRO A 128 -26.35 6.65 -1.54
N SER A 129 -27.06 6.70 -2.67
CA SER A 129 -28.24 7.55 -2.77
C SER A 129 -29.21 7.12 -1.66
N LYS A 130 -29.67 8.09 -0.87
CA LYS A 130 -30.72 7.84 0.13
C LYS A 130 -31.97 7.26 -0.52
#